data_AF-A0A9D1CAR0-F1
#
_entry.id   AF-A0A9D1CAR0-F1
#
_cell.length_a   1.000
_cell.length_b   1.000
_cell.length_c   1.000
_cell.angle_alpha   90.00
_cell.angle_beta   90.00
_cell.angle_gamma   90.00
#
_symmetry.space_group_name_H-M   'P 1'
#
loop_
_entity.id
_entity.type
_entity.pdbx_description
1 polymer ?
#
loop_
_entity_poly.entity_id
_entity_poly.type
_entity_poly.pdbx_seq_one_letter_code
_entity_poly.pdbx_strand_id
1 'polypeptide(L)'
;MKTGGRTKGTPNKKTQIIQQQMENLGFDPIESMIEISKLAMANKDYSLAGQMAKELAQYIYPKRKAIEHITEEDLEPMQVTVRFVDADGNPEPMTSLK
;
A
#
# COMPACT_ATOMS: atom_id res chain seq x y z
N MET A 1 -23.86 -23.51 -11.56
CA MET A 1 -23.33 -22.14 -11.36
C MET A 1 -23.63 -21.71 -9.92
N LYS A 2 -22.63 -21.38 -9.10
CA LYS A 2 -22.84 -20.88 -7.73
C LYS A 2 -22.96 -19.35 -7.78
N THR A 3 -24.18 -18.84 -7.90
CA THR A 3 -24.49 -17.40 -8.06
C THR A 3 -24.65 -16.70 -6.69
N GLY A 4 -23.80 -17.02 -5.71
CA GLY A 4 -24.01 -16.64 -4.31
C GLY A 4 -22.74 -16.17 -3.59
N GLY A 5 -21.81 -15.55 -4.31
CA GLY A 5 -20.61 -14.94 -3.72
C GLY A 5 -20.86 -13.49 -3.30
N ARG A 6 -20.33 -13.09 -2.15
CA ARG A 6 -20.38 -11.71 -1.66
C ARG A 6 -19.68 -10.77 -2.64
N THR A 7 -20.33 -9.69 -3.08
CA THR A 7 -19.71 -8.69 -3.95
C THR A 7 -18.51 -8.05 -3.25
N LYS A 8 -17.36 -8.07 -3.92
CA LYS A 8 -16.12 -7.47 -3.40
C LYS A 8 -16.37 -5.98 -3.17
N GLY A 9 -16.12 -5.51 -1.95
CA GLY A 9 -16.34 -4.11 -1.55
C GLY A 9 -17.60 -3.84 -0.73
N THR A 10 -18.56 -4.77 -0.63
CA THR A 10 -19.69 -4.58 0.31
C THR A 10 -19.15 -4.50 1.74
N PRO A 11 -19.48 -3.49 2.55
CA PRO A 11 -19.06 -3.47 3.95
C PRO A 11 -19.66 -4.67 4.70
N ASN A 12 -18.95 -5.19 5.70
CA ASN A 12 -19.49 -6.26 6.55
C ASN A 12 -20.81 -5.77 7.19
N LYS A 13 -21.84 -6.61 7.24
CA LYS A 13 -23.14 -6.26 7.83
C LYS A 13 -23.00 -5.68 9.25
N LYS A 14 -22.04 -6.18 10.04
CA LYS A 14 -21.74 -5.63 11.37
C LYS A 14 -21.19 -4.20 11.33
N THR A 15 -20.30 -3.90 10.38
CA THR A 15 -19.74 -2.55 10.18
C THR A 15 -20.83 -1.55 9.80
N GLN A 16 -21.76 -1.94 8.93
CA GLN A 16 -22.88 -1.07 8.55
C GLN A 16 -23.79 -0.75 9.73
N ILE A 17 -24.07 -1.72 10.61
CA ILE A 17 -24.89 -1.50 11.81
C ILE A 17 -24.23 -0.47 12.74
N ILE A 18 -22.93 -0.58 12.96
CA ILE A 18 -22.20 0.37 13.83
C ILE A 18 -22.19 1.77 13.20
N GLN A 19 -21.96 1.88 11.88
CA GLN A 19 -22.05 3.16 11.16
C GLN A 19 -23.43 3.79 11.30
N GLN A 20 -24.49 3.01 11.11
CA GLN A 20 -25.85 3.49 11.27
C GLN A 20 -26.16 3.93 12.71
N GLN A 21 -25.65 3.20 13.71
CA GLN A 21 -25.79 3.59 15.11
C GLN A 21 -25.08 4.92 15.41
N MET A 22 -23.85 5.11 14.91
CA MET A 22 -23.13 6.37 15.07
C MET A 22 -23.88 7.53 14.40
N GLU A 23 -24.40 7.32 13.18
CA GLU A 23 -25.20 8.31 12.47
C GLU A 23 -26.50 8.65 13.22
N ASN A 24 -27.22 7.64 13.72
CA ASN A 24 -28.45 7.84 14.50
C ASN A 24 -28.22 8.59 15.81
N LEU A 25 -27.02 8.46 16.38
CA LEU A 25 -26.60 9.19 17.58
C LEU A 25 -26.01 10.57 17.25
N GLY A 26 -25.86 10.92 15.97
CA GLY A 26 -25.19 12.15 15.54
C GLY A 26 -23.72 12.21 15.92
N PHE A 27 -23.08 11.06 16.10
CA PHE A 27 -21.69 10.97 16.54
C PHE A 27 -20.74 10.97 15.34
N ASP A 28 -19.93 12.01 15.22
CA ASP A 28 -18.80 12.06 14.30
C ASP A 28 -17.48 11.76 15.04
N PRO A 29 -16.82 10.61 14.74
CA PRO A 29 -15.53 10.26 15.33
C PRO A 29 -14.41 11.26 15.01
N ILE A 30 -14.44 11.90 13.84
CA ILE A 30 -13.41 12.86 13.42
C ILE A 30 -13.54 14.14 14.24
N GLU A 31 -14.75 14.68 14.36
CA GLU A 31 -15.03 15.85 15.20
C GLU A 31 -14.63 15.59 16.64
N SER A 32 -15.04 14.44 17.18
CA SER A 32 -14.70 14.03 18.55
C SER A 32 -13.20 13.96 18.79
N MET A 33 -12.43 13.41 17.84
CA MET A 33 -10.96 13.39 17.93
C MET A 33 -10.34 14.80 17.93
N ILE A 34 -10.88 15.73 17.14
CA ILE A 34 -10.43 17.12 17.10
C ILE A 34 -10.67 17.79 18.47
N GLU A 35 -11.85 17.59 19.06
CA GLU A 35 -12.18 18.14 20.38
C GLU A 35 -11.27 17.59 21.48
N ILE A 36 -11.06 16.27 21.52
CA ILE A 36 -10.14 15.62 22.47
C ILE A 36 -8.72 16.18 22.30
N SER A 37 -8.24 16.33 21.06
CA SER A 37 -6.92 16.90 20.79
C SER A 37 -6.78 18.31 21.35
N LYS A 38 -7.79 19.18 21.13
CA LYS A 38 -7.80 20.56 21.65
C LYS A 38 -7.80 20.60 23.18
N LEU A 39 -8.64 19.78 23.82
CA LEU A 39 -8.72 19.70 25.29
C LEU A 39 -7.42 19.18 25.89
N ALA A 40 -6.84 18.13 25.32
CA ALA A 40 -5.56 17.58 25.75
C ALA A 40 -4.43 18.61 25.63
N MET A 41 -4.40 19.35 24.51
CA MET A 41 -3.43 20.44 24.29
C MET A 41 -3.57 21.54 25.35
N ALA A 42 -4.80 21.97 25.66
CA ALA A 42 -5.08 22.98 26.69
C ALA A 42 -4.64 22.51 28.09
N ASN A 43 -4.83 21.22 28.39
CA ASN A 43 -4.44 20.59 29.65
C ASN A 43 -2.96 20.21 29.71
N LYS A 44 -2.17 20.51 28.67
CA LYS A 44 -0.75 20.13 28.52
C LYS A 44 -0.51 18.61 28.54
N ASP A 45 -1.53 17.81 28.25
CA ASP A 45 -1.37 16.39 27.93
C ASP A 45 -0.97 16.25 26.46
N TYR A 46 0.30 16.54 26.19
CA TYR A 46 0.84 16.50 24.84
C TYR A 46 0.91 15.08 24.26
N SER A 47 0.90 14.05 25.11
CA SER A 47 0.90 12.66 24.66
C SER A 47 -0.41 12.33 23.96
N LEU A 48 -1.54 12.59 24.63
CA LEU A 48 -2.86 12.38 24.05
C LEU A 48 -3.10 13.32 22.86
N ALA A 49 -2.73 14.60 22.99
CA ALA A 49 -2.88 15.57 21.90
C ALA A 49 -2.12 15.15 20.64
N GLY A 50 -0.87 14.70 20.81
CA GLY A 50 -0.03 14.20 19.73
C GLY A 50 -0.56 12.91 19.11
N GLN A 51 -1.13 12.01 19.91
CA GLN A 51 -1.76 10.78 19.40
C GLN A 51 -2.96 11.10 18.50
N MET A 52 -3.86 11.98 18.93
CA MET A 52 -5.02 12.37 18.12
C MET A 52 -4.59 13.08 16.83
N ALA A 53 -3.63 14.01 16.92
CA ALA A 53 -3.10 14.72 15.76
C ALA A 53 -2.44 13.77 14.76
N LYS A 54 -1.69 12.76 15.24
CA LYS A 54 -1.06 11.73 14.40
C LYS A 54 -2.11 10.91 13.64
N GLU A 55 -3.19 10.50 14.27
CA GLU A 55 -4.25 9.74 13.60
C GLU A 55 -5.00 10.61 12.57
N LEU A 56 -5.32 11.87 12.91
CA LEU A 56 -5.95 12.83 11.98
C LEU A 56 -5.07 13.09 10.75
N ALA A 57 -3.76 13.20 10.91
CA ALA A 57 -2.83 13.46 9.81
C ALA A 57 -2.86 12.38 8.71
N GLN A 58 -3.27 11.14 9.04
CA GLN A 58 -3.37 10.04 8.08
C GLN A 58 -4.49 10.25 7.04
N TYR A 59 -5.49 11.08 7.35
CA TYR A 59 -6.58 11.42 6.44
C TYR A 59 -6.26 12.61 5.54
N ILE A 60 -5.30 13.45 5.93
CA ILE A 60 -4.89 14.62 5.15
C ILE A 60 -3.82 14.24 4.12
N TYR A 61 -2.86 13.39 4.51
CA TYR A 61 -1.74 13.02 3.68
C TYR A 61 -1.71 11.51 3.42
N PRO A 62 -1.66 11.08 2.14
CA PRO A 62 -1.50 9.67 1.81
C PRO A 62 -0.22 9.12 2.44
N LYS A 63 -0.30 7.95 3.08
CA LYS A 63 0.91 7.23 3.48
C LYS A 63 1.74 6.94 2.24
N ARG A 64 3.04 7.25 2.31
CA ARG A 64 3.98 6.92 1.23
C ARG A 64 3.91 5.41 0.98
N LYS A 65 3.84 5.01 -0.29
CA LYS A 65 3.96 3.60 -0.67
C LYS A 65 5.33 3.11 -0.22
N ALA A 66 5.39 1.87 0.27
CA ALA A 66 6.66 1.20 0.44
C ALA A 66 7.37 1.16 -0.92
N ILE A 67 8.65 1.51 -0.94
CA ILE A 67 9.48 1.32 -2.13
C ILE A 67 9.88 -0.14 -2.14
N GLU A 68 9.63 -0.83 -3.24
CA GLU A 68 10.11 -2.21 -3.41
C GLU A 68 11.62 -2.18 -3.59
N HIS A 69 12.33 -2.94 -2.74
CA HIS A 69 13.75 -3.17 -2.91
C HIS A 69 13.90 -4.37 -3.86
N ILE A 70 14.31 -4.12 -5.10
CA ILE A 70 14.71 -5.17 -6.03
C ILE A 70 16.07 -5.67 -5.56
N THR A 71 16.14 -6.94 -5.18
CA THR A 71 17.39 -7.61 -4.84
C THR A 71 18.00 -8.27 -6.09
N GLU A 72 19.27 -8.69 -6.04
CA GLU A 72 19.90 -9.40 -7.17
C GLU A 72 19.18 -10.70 -7.54
N GLU A 73 18.42 -11.30 -6.60
CA GLU A 73 17.59 -12.50 -6.83
C GLU A 73 16.33 -12.22 -7.65
N ASP A 74 15.84 -10.96 -7.64
CA ASP A 74 14.66 -10.52 -8.39
C ASP A 74 14.99 -10.13 -9.83
N LEU A 75 16.28 -10.01 -10.16
CA LEU A 75 16.75 -9.68 -11.49
C LEU A 75 16.95 -10.95 -12.31
N GLU A 76 16.38 -10.99 -13.51
CA GLU A 76 16.76 -12.03 -14.46
C GLU A 76 18.27 -11.97 -14.70
N PRO A 77 18.97 -13.12 -14.69
CA PRO A 77 20.42 -13.13 -14.85
C PRO A 77 20.80 -12.46 -16.16
N MET A 78 21.76 -11.55 -16.10
CA MET A 78 22.26 -10.83 -17.28
C MET A 78 22.76 -11.83 -18.32
N GLN A 79 22.08 -11.92 -19.45
CA GLN A 79 22.49 -12.78 -20.55
C GLN A 79 23.47 -12.04 -21.47
N VAL A 80 24.69 -12.56 -21.58
CA VAL A 80 25.68 -12.08 -22.54
C VAL A 80 25.72 -13.06 -23.71
N THR A 81 25.29 -12.61 -24.90
CA THR A 81 25.41 -13.41 -26.12
C THR A 81 26.76 -13.11 -26.80
N VAL A 82 27.67 -14.07 -26.79
CA VAL A 82 28.92 -14.00 -27.55
C VAL A 82 28.69 -14.58 -28.94
N ARG A 83 28.92 -13.78 -29.99
CA ARG A 83 28.96 -14.25 -31.38
C ARG A 83 30.40 -14.23 -31.86
N PHE A 84 30.87 -15.38 -32.34
CA PHE A 84 32.15 -15.46 -33.04
C PHE A 84 31.94 -15.02 -34.49
N VAL A 85 32.78 -14.09 -34.94
CA VAL A 85 32.79 -13.57 -36.32
C VAL A 85 34.19 -13.70 -36.88
N ASP A 86 34.30 -13.88 -38.19
CA ASP A 86 35.57 -13.87 -38.90
C ASP A 86 36.14 -12.44 -39.03
N ALA A 87 37.34 -12.32 -39.62
CA ALA A 87 38.03 -11.05 -39.83
C ALA A 87 37.26 -10.07 -40.74
N ASP A 88 36.31 -10.58 -41.53
CA ASP A 88 35.45 -9.82 -42.45
C ASP A 88 34.07 -9.52 -41.82
N GLY A 89 33.83 -9.93 -40.58
CA GLY A 89 32.60 -9.67 -39.82
C GLY A 89 31.45 -10.64 -40.08
N ASN A 90 31.68 -11.74 -40.80
CA ASN A 90 30.65 -12.75 -41.05
C ASN A 90 30.59 -13.79 -39.91
N PRO A 91 29.40 -14.31 -39.57
CA PRO A 91 29.26 -15.33 -38.54
C PRO A 91 29.91 -16.65 -38.99
N GLU A 92 30.81 -17.21 -38.17
CA GLU A 92 31.38 -18.52 -38.46
C GLU A 92 30.29 -19.60 -38.46
N PRO A 93 30.26 -20.53 -39.43
CA PRO A 93 29.27 -21.60 -39.44
C PRO A 93 29.50 -22.52 -38.23
N MET A 94 28.46 -22.70 -37.41
CA MET A 94 28.48 -23.70 -36.32
C MET A 94 28.79 -25.07 -36.92
N THR A 95 30.03 -25.51 -36.79
CA THR A 95 30.43 -26.86 -37.13
C THR A 95 29.84 -27.77 -36.07
N SER A 96 28.87 -28.60 -36.47
CA SER A 96 28.24 -29.60 -35.62
C SER A 96 29.30 -30.42 -34.88
N LEU A 97 29.27 -30.37 -33.55
CA LEU A 97 30.12 -31.20 -32.70
C LEU A 97 29.79 -32.68 -32.97
N LYS A 98 30.81 -33.45 -33.35
CA LYS A 98 30.76 -34.91 -33.48
C LYS A 98 31.36 -35.54 -32.24
#